data_AF-V4YLF1-F1
#
_entry.id   AF-V4YLF1-F1
#
_cell.length_a   1.000
_cell.length_b   1.000
_cell.length_c   1.000
_cell.angle_alpha   90.00
_cell.angle_beta   90.00
_cell.angle_gamma   90.00
#
_symmetry.space_group_name_H-M   'P 1'
#
loop_
_entity.id
_entity.type
_entity.pdbx_description
1 polymer ?
#
loop_
_entity_poly.entity_id
_entity_poly.type
_entity_poly.pdbx_seq_one_letter_code
_entity_poly.pdbx_strand_id
1 'polypeptide(L)'
;MAKFQDAGLGDIAASWMGSDANLPVSGDQLQQALGGDTLNNLAQGSGTDGPGLASQLATMLPTLIDQFTPAGGVDGDGMPDLGAITGLLSKFIKT
;
A
#
# COMPACT_ATOMS: atom_id res chain seq x y z
N MET A 1 3.35 6.88 -5.35
CA MET A 1 2.11 7.29 -6.08
C MET A 1 2.04 6.78 -7.52
N ALA A 2 3.13 6.86 -8.32
CA ALA A 2 3.14 6.51 -9.75
C ALA A 2 2.44 5.17 -10.09
N LYS A 3 2.76 4.09 -9.37
CA LYS A 3 2.16 2.76 -9.56
C LYS A 3 0.63 2.72 -9.43
N PHE A 4 0.07 3.47 -8.50
CA PHE A 4 -1.37 3.57 -8.31
C PHE A 4 -1.99 4.45 -9.39
N GLN A 5 -1.30 5.51 -9.81
CA GLN A 5 -1.74 6.38 -10.89
C GLN A 5 -1.74 5.66 -12.26
N ASP A 6 -0.70 4.89 -12.56
CA ASP A 6 -0.60 4.03 -13.75
C ASP A 6 -1.74 3.01 -13.83
N ALA A 7 -2.23 2.52 -12.68
CA ALA A 7 -3.37 1.61 -12.60
C ALA A 7 -4.73 2.32 -12.51
N GLY A 8 -4.79 3.65 -12.63
CA GLY A 8 -6.03 4.42 -12.52
C GLY A 8 -6.61 4.49 -11.09
N LEU A 9 -5.83 4.11 -10.08
CA LEU A 9 -6.19 4.16 -8.65
C LEU A 9 -5.63 5.42 -7.96
N GLY A 10 -5.28 6.45 -8.73
CA GLY A 10 -4.70 7.70 -8.21
C GLY A 10 -5.58 8.36 -7.16
N ASP A 11 -6.88 8.46 -7.41
CA ASP A 11 -7.84 9.08 -6.49
C ASP A 11 -8.01 8.26 -5.19
N ILE A 12 -7.98 6.93 -5.31
CA ILE A 12 -8.02 6.02 -4.16
C ILE A 12 -6.78 6.23 -3.30
N ALA A 13 -5.59 6.22 -3.91
CA ALA A 13 -4.34 6.46 -3.20
C ALA A 13 -4.29 7.87 -2.57
N ALA A 14 -4.82 8.88 -3.28
CA ALA A 14 -4.93 10.24 -2.76
C ALA A 14 -5.84 10.34 -1.53
N SER A 15 -6.94 9.59 -1.50
CA SER A 15 -7.83 9.56 -0.33
C SER A 15 -7.12 9.08 0.94
N TRP A 16 -6.14 8.18 0.81
CA TRP A 16 -5.37 7.66 1.95
C TRP A 16 -4.31 8.62 2.49
N MET A 17 -3.93 9.61 1.70
CA MET A 17 -2.96 10.65 2.11
C MET A 17 -3.66 11.93 2.57
N GLY A 18 -4.94 12.07 2.25
CA GLY A 18 -5.77 13.21 2.62
C GLY A 18 -6.34 13.08 4.01
N SER A 19 -7.23 14.01 4.37
CA SER A 19 -8.03 13.95 5.60
C SER A 19 -9.44 13.41 5.38
N ASP A 20 -9.74 13.02 4.14
CA ASP A 20 -11.01 12.45 3.74
C ASP A 20 -11.08 10.95 4.12
N ALA A 21 -12.27 10.35 3.99
CA ALA A 21 -12.43 8.94 4.27
C ALA A 21 -11.61 8.08 3.30
N ASN A 22 -10.81 7.16 3.85
CA ASN A 22 -10.05 6.18 3.07
C ASN A 22 -10.97 5.38 2.15
N LEU A 23 -10.74 5.51 0.83
CA LEU A 23 -11.49 4.73 -0.14
C LEU A 23 -11.07 3.26 -0.08
N PRO A 24 -12.04 2.31 -0.18
CA PRO A 24 -11.72 0.90 -0.23
C PRO A 24 -11.00 0.55 -1.54
N VAL A 25 -10.14 -0.47 -1.47
CA VAL A 25 -9.46 -1.06 -2.64
C VAL A 25 -9.61 -2.57 -2.58
N SER A 26 -9.59 -3.25 -3.73
CA SER A 26 -9.59 -4.72 -3.78
C SER A 26 -8.19 -5.30 -3.96
N GLY A 27 -8.02 -6.59 -3.65
CA GLY A 27 -6.77 -7.31 -3.91
C GLY A 27 -6.38 -7.28 -5.39
N ASP A 28 -7.35 -7.44 -6.30
CA ASP A 28 -7.10 -7.35 -7.75
C ASP A 28 -6.64 -5.95 -8.18
N GLN A 29 -7.24 -4.89 -7.63
CA GLN A 29 -6.82 -3.51 -7.89
C GLN A 29 -5.39 -3.26 -7.40
N LEU A 30 -5.06 -3.75 -6.19
CA LEU A 30 -3.68 -3.69 -5.70
C LEU A 30 -2.70 -4.48 -6.55
N GLN A 31 -3.12 -5.64 -7.06
CA GLN A 31 -2.29 -6.43 -7.97
C GLN A 31 -2.05 -5.72 -9.30
N GLN A 32 -3.03 -4.97 -9.80
CA GLN A 32 -2.87 -4.15 -11.00
C GLN A 32 -1.94 -2.95 -10.76
N ALA A 33 -2.02 -2.30 -9.59
CA ALA A 33 -1.16 -1.16 -9.25
C ALA A 33 0.27 -1.57 -8.93
N LEU A 34 0.45 -2.54 -8.02
CA LEU A 34 1.76 -2.94 -7.54
C LEU A 34 2.45 -3.91 -8.50
N GLY A 35 1.68 -4.67 -9.28
CA GLY A 35 2.18 -5.72 -10.15
C GLY A 35 2.36 -7.05 -9.40
N GLY A 36 2.19 -8.16 -10.15
CA GLY A 36 2.33 -9.51 -9.62
C GLY A 36 3.73 -9.80 -9.07
N ASP A 37 4.78 -9.27 -9.68
CA ASP A 37 6.17 -9.47 -9.24
C ASP A 37 6.45 -8.79 -7.89
N THR A 38 5.95 -7.57 -7.68
CA THR A 38 6.10 -6.86 -6.40
C THR A 38 5.35 -7.55 -5.29
N LEU A 39 4.10 -7.99 -5.56
CA LEU A 39 3.33 -8.76 -4.60
C LEU A 39 4.00 -10.09 -4.27
N ASN A 40 4.51 -10.83 -5.26
CA ASN A 40 5.22 -12.08 -5.03
C ASN A 40 6.51 -11.88 -4.22
N ASN A 41 7.22 -10.76 -4.42
CA ASN A 41 8.40 -10.44 -3.61
C ASN A 41 8.04 -10.12 -2.15
N LEU A 42 6.98 -9.34 -1.90
CA LEU A 42 6.52 -9.14 -0.52
C LEU A 42 5.97 -10.45 0.08
N ALA A 43 5.27 -11.26 -0.70
CA ALA A 43 4.60 -12.47 -0.23
C ALA A 43 5.61 -13.52 0.24
N GLN A 44 6.77 -13.60 -0.40
CA GLN A 44 7.92 -14.40 0.06
C GLN A 44 8.38 -14.04 1.48
N GLY A 45 8.33 -12.76 1.86
CA GLY A 45 8.68 -12.31 3.21
C GLY A 45 7.62 -12.63 4.27
N SER A 46 6.36 -12.76 3.85
CA SER A 46 5.20 -12.99 4.72
C SER A 46 4.77 -14.47 4.78
N GLY A 47 5.39 -15.35 4.00
CA GLY A 47 5.03 -16.78 3.95
C GLY A 47 3.66 -17.05 3.32
N THR A 48 3.22 -16.18 2.41
CA THR A 48 1.91 -16.26 1.73
C THR A 48 2.09 -16.22 0.21
N ASP A 49 1.00 -16.37 -0.54
CA ASP A 49 0.98 -16.22 -2.00
C ASP A 49 0.57 -14.80 -2.41
N GLY A 50 1.02 -14.33 -3.58
CA GLY A 50 0.75 -12.97 -4.09
C GLY A 50 -0.72 -12.50 -3.99
N PRO A 51 -1.72 -13.31 -4.40
CA PRO A 51 -3.14 -12.94 -4.28
C PRO A 51 -3.65 -12.86 -2.83
N GLY A 52 -3.16 -13.76 -1.95
CA GLY A 52 -3.48 -13.76 -0.53
C GLY A 52 -2.93 -12.51 0.15
N LEU A 53 -1.69 -12.15 -0.17
CA LEU A 53 -1.08 -10.90 0.30
C LEU A 53 -1.83 -9.68 -0.21
N ALA A 54 -2.18 -9.63 -1.49
CA ALA A 54 -2.90 -8.51 -2.08
C ALA A 54 -4.23 -8.26 -1.37
N SER A 55 -4.95 -9.33 -1.01
CA SER A 55 -6.20 -9.25 -0.26
C SER A 55 -5.99 -8.72 1.17
N GLN A 56 -4.91 -9.12 1.84
CA GLN A 56 -4.56 -8.59 3.16
C GLN A 56 -4.15 -7.11 3.09
N LEU A 57 -3.32 -6.74 2.11
CA LEU A 57 -2.92 -5.37 1.88
C LEU A 57 -4.13 -4.50 1.55
N ALA A 58 -5.12 -5.02 0.81
CA ALA A 58 -6.33 -4.27 0.48
C ALA A 58 -7.10 -3.78 1.72
N THR A 59 -7.01 -4.51 2.83
CA THR A 59 -7.66 -4.14 4.09
C THR A 59 -6.79 -3.24 4.97
N MET A 60 -5.47 -3.44 4.95
CA MET A 60 -4.56 -2.75 5.88
C MET A 60 -3.90 -1.51 5.28
N LEU A 61 -3.58 -1.53 3.99
CA LEU A 61 -2.83 -0.50 3.29
C LEU A 61 -3.47 0.90 3.39
N PRO A 62 -4.80 1.08 3.22
CA PRO A 62 -5.43 2.40 3.36
C PRO A 62 -5.15 3.05 4.71
N THR A 63 -5.35 2.30 5.79
CA THR A 63 -5.16 2.76 7.17
C THR A 63 -3.68 2.90 7.54
N LEU A 64 -2.79 2.12 6.93
CA LEU A 64 -1.35 2.28 7.10
C LEU A 64 -0.85 3.57 6.46
N ILE A 65 -1.30 3.88 5.24
CA ILE A 65 -0.87 5.11 4.56
C ILE A 65 -1.41 6.35 5.28
N ASP A 66 -2.67 6.31 5.70
CA ASP A 66 -3.32 7.37 6.49
C ASP A 66 -2.56 7.68 7.77
N GLN A 67 -2.27 6.66 8.60
CA GLN A 67 -1.53 6.85 9.85
C GLN A 67 -0.09 7.38 9.66
N PHE A 68 0.51 7.11 8.51
CA PHE A 68 1.87 7.55 8.20
C PHE A 68 1.92 8.84 7.37
N THR A 69 0.77 9.41 7.01
CA THR A 69 0.63 10.74 6.40
C THR A 69 -0.03 11.74 7.38
N PRO A 70 0.34 11.79 8.69
CA PRO A 70 -0.33 12.67 9.61
C PRO A 70 -0.05 14.12 9.20
N ALA A 71 -1.13 14.86 8.92
CA ALA A 71 -1.14 16.28 8.56
C ALA A 71 -0.78 16.66 7.11
N GLY A 72 -0.97 15.77 6.13
CA GLY A 72 -0.86 16.14 4.69
C GLY A 72 0.58 16.50 4.26
N GLY A 73 1.57 16.10 5.04
CA GLY A 73 2.97 16.35 4.79
C GLY A 73 3.81 15.15 5.21
N VAL A 74 4.01 14.22 4.27
CA VAL A 74 5.34 13.63 4.19
C VAL A 74 6.22 14.71 3.59
N ASP A 75 7.19 15.22 4.36
CA ASP A 75 8.25 16.08 3.82
C ASP A 75 9.04 15.23 2.81
N GLY A 76 8.59 15.25 1.56
CA GLY A 76 9.10 14.42 0.46
C GLY A 76 8.01 13.59 -0.22
N ASP A 77 7.42 14.13 -1.29
CA ASP A 77 6.87 13.39 -2.44
C ASP A 77 5.89 12.21 -2.18
N GLY A 78 4.89 12.42 -1.32
CA GLY A 78 3.70 11.55 -1.27
C GLY A 78 3.98 10.09 -0.88
N MET A 79 2.96 9.25 -1.06
CA MET A 79 2.83 7.85 -0.63
C MET A 79 4.15 7.12 -0.33
N PRO A 80 4.29 6.47 0.85
CA PRO A 80 5.52 5.78 1.25
C PRO A 80 6.05 4.86 0.15
N ASP A 81 7.34 4.96 -0.17
CA ASP A 81 7.97 4.07 -1.14
C ASP A 81 7.85 2.61 -0.70
N LEU A 82 7.77 1.69 -1.68
CA LEU A 82 7.66 0.25 -1.47
C LEU A 82 8.72 -0.32 -0.52
N GLY A 83 9.94 0.23 -0.54
CA GLY A 83 10.99 -0.14 0.42
C GLY A 83 10.66 0.27 1.85
N ALA A 84 10.07 1.45 2.05
CA ALA A 84 9.67 1.93 3.37
C ALA A 84 8.51 1.09 3.94
N ILE A 85 7.50 0.76 3.12
CA ILE A 85 6.39 -0.12 3.53
C ILE A 85 6.88 -1.54 3.83
N THR A 86 7.85 -2.06 3.07
CA THR A 86 8.44 -3.39 3.34
C THR A 86 9.21 -3.42 4.67
N GLY A 87 9.95 -2.34 4.97
CA GLY A 87 10.61 -2.17 6.26
C GLY A 87 9.61 -2.09 7.43
N LEU A 88 8.48 -1.41 7.21
CA LEU A 88 7.41 -1.30 8.19
C LEU A 88 6.71 -2.65 8.44
N LEU A 89 6.38 -3.38 7.38
CA LEU A 89 5.78 -4.72 7.47
C LEU A 89 6.71 -5.69 8.21
N SER A 90 8.01 -5.65 7.90
CA SER A 90 9.02 -6.46 8.60
C SER A 90 9.07 -6.13 10.09
N LYS A 91 8.92 -4.85 10.48
CA LYS A 91 8.86 -4.42 11.88
C LYS A 91 7.57 -4.89 12.57
N PHE A 92 6.45 -4.90 11.85
CA PHE A 92 5.15 -5.32 12.38
C PHE A 92 5.04 -6.85 12.53
N ILE A 93 5.64 -7.63 11.62
CA ILE A 93 5.65 -9.10 11.66
C ILE A 93 6.68 -9.63 12.68
N LYS A 94 7.74 -8.87 12.97
CA LYS A 94 8.83 -9.28 13.87
C LYS A 94 8.68 -8.78 15.32
N THR A 95 7.55 -8.15 15.67
CA THR A 95 7.20 -7.78 17.06
C THR A 95 6.19 -8.79 17.60
#